data_AF-A0A975KPE0-F1
#
_entry.id   AF-A0A975KPE0-F1
#
_cell.length_a   1.000
_cell.length_b   1.000
_cell.length_c   1.000
_cell.angle_alpha   90.00
_cell.angle_beta   90.00
_cell.angle_gamma   90.00
#
_symmetry.space_group_name_H-M   'P 1'
#
loop_
_entity.id
_entity.type
_entity.pdbx_description
1 polymer ?
#
loop_
_entity_poly.entity_id
_entity_poly.type
_entity_poly.pdbx_seq_one_letter_code
_entity_poly.pdbx_strand_id
1 'polypeptide(L)'
;MQNPRILRYLLEHTEDELIKKLANEKLKFKPLTAQEDAMYQSILNYRNIPGLGGFSEEIMKDAETKLRDGGTYSVHNPEFLTGANISVTLTDDFMKAVEEDADYDLRFPAVEKYSPEEMAFYNEKWHEIGDVREWERQGFGVRVYRTIKARALWDLINICATYSAEPGIFFIDNANSETNAKAYGQQVVATNPCGEVRLTLKIAG
;
A
#
# COMPACT_ATOMS: atom_id res chain seq x y z
N MET A 1 -4.24 3.78 2.09
CA MET A 1 -5.08 4.47 1.09
C MET A 1 -6.25 5.17 1.77
N GLN A 2 -6.36 6.49 1.65
CA GLN A 2 -7.44 7.30 2.26
C GLN A 2 -8.40 7.89 1.22
N ASN A 3 -8.19 7.62 -0.08
CA ASN A 3 -9.03 8.13 -1.16
C ASN A 3 -10.12 7.11 -1.56
N PRO A 4 -11.42 7.40 -1.34
CA PRO A 4 -12.50 6.46 -1.64
C PRO A 4 -12.63 6.15 -3.13
N ARG A 5 -12.25 7.08 -4.02
CA ARG A 5 -12.29 6.83 -5.47
C ARG A 5 -11.30 5.74 -5.87
N ILE A 6 -10.11 5.75 -5.26
CA ILE A 6 -9.06 4.76 -5.56
C ILE A 6 -9.41 3.40 -4.96
N LEU A 7 -10.00 3.37 -3.77
CA LEU A 7 -10.49 2.11 -3.20
C LEU A 7 -11.56 1.47 -4.08
N ARG A 8 -12.47 2.27 -4.65
CA ARG A 8 -13.45 1.77 -5.63
C ARG A 8 -12.81 1.29 -6.92
N TYR A 9 -11.85 2.04 -7.45
CA TYR A 9 -11.07 1.61 -8.60
C TYR A 9 -10.41 0.26 -8.34
N LEU A 10 -9.77 0.07 -7.18
CA LEU A 10 -9.16 -1.21 -6.80
C LEU A 10 -10.19 -2.34 -6.74
N LEU A 11 -11.38 -2.10 -6.17
CA LEU A 11 -12.45 -3.10 -6.12
C LEU A 11 -12.92 -3.58 -7.50
N GLU A 12 -12.90 -2.68 -8.49
CA GLU A 12 -13.32 -2.98 -9.86
C GLU A 12 -12.23 -3.65 -10.69
N HIS A 13 -10.95 -3.45 -10.35
CA HIS A 13 -9.80 -3.84 -11.18
C HIS A 13 -8.89 -4.90 -10.57
N THR A 14 -9.10 -5.28 -9.31
CA THR A 14 -8.34 -6.37 -8.68
C THR A 14 -9.15 -7.67 -8.67
N GLU A 15 -8.49 -8.80 -8.89
CA GLU A 15 -9.05 -10.13 -8.68
C GLU A 15 -8.74 -10.69 -7.29
N ASP A 16 -7.90 -9.99 -6.52
CA ASP A 16 -7.41 -10.43 -5.22
C ASP A 16 -8.49 -10.23 -4.13
N GLU A 17 -9.01 -11.34 -3.62
CA GLU A 17 -10.09 -11.33 -2.61
C GLU A 17 -9.69 -10.68 -1.29
N LEU A 18 -8.42 -10.75 -0.87
CA LEU A 18 -7.97 -10.07 0.35
C LEU A 18 -7.92 -8.57 0.13
N ILE A 19 -7.41 -8.11 -1.02
CA ILE A 19 -7.41 -6.68 -1.37
C ILE A 19 -8.83 -6.15 -1.44
N LYS A 20 -9.76 -6.88 -2.09
CA LYS A 20 -11.18 -6.50 -2.12
C LYS A 20 -11.78 -6.39 -0.73
N LYS A 21 -11.53 -7.38 0.13
CA LYS A 21 -12.00 -7.38 1.51
C LYS A 21 -11.50 -6.15 2.26
N LEU A 22 -10.20 -5.88 2.24
CA LEU A 22 -9.58 -4.73 2.93
C LEU A 22 -10.07 -3.39 2.38
N ALA A 23 -10.25 -3.27 1.07
CA ALA A 23 -10.78 -2.05 0.45
C ALA A 23 -12.23 -1.79 0.85
N ASN A 24 -13.08 -2.84 0.90
CA ASN A 24 -14.45 -2.75 1.39
C ASN A 24 -14.51 -2.39 2.88
N GLU A 25 -13.70 -3.01 3.73
CA GLU A 25 -13.62 -2.70 5.16
C GLU A 25 -13.19 -1.24 5.42
N LYS A 26 -12.38 -0.67 4.52
CA LYS A 26 -11.97 0.73 4.59
C LYS A 26 -13.03 1.70 4.05
N LEU A 27 -13.84 1.30 3.06
CA LEU A 27 -14.86 2.13 2.44
C LEU A 27 -16.10 2.28 3.32
N LYS A 28 -16.61 3.51 3.40
CA LYS A 28 -17.85 3.84 4.11
C LYS A 28 -18.85 4.48 3.14
N PHE A 29 -19.99 3.85 2.96
CA PHE A 29 -21.07 4.37 2.12
C PHE A 29 -22.18 5.01 2.96
N LYS A 30 -22.57 6.24 2.61
CA LYS A 30 -23.76 6.91 3.14
C LYS A 30 -24.79 7.03 2.00
N PRO A 31 -25.92 6.32 2.05
CA PRO A 31 -26.95 6.45 1.02
C PRO A 31 -27.55 7.86 1.02
N LEU A 32 -28.06 8.29 -0.14
CA LEU A 32 -28.83 9.52 -0.24
C LEU A 32 -30.15 9.38 0.54
N THR A 33 -30.55 10.46 1.21
CA THR A 33 -31.94 10.63 1.67
C THR A 33 -32.84 11.00 0.49
N ALA A 34 -34.15 10.77 0.62
CA ALA A 34 -35.12 11.16 -0.40
C ALA A 34 -35.09 12.67 -0.73
N GLN A 35 -34.75 13.51 0.25
CA GLN A 35 -34.58 14.95 0.05
C GLN A 35 -33.32 15.27 -0.77
N GLU A 36 -32.18 14.63 -0.45
CA GLU A 36 -30.94 14.81 -1.20
C GLU A 36 -31.09 14.29 -2.64
N ASP A 37 -31.74 13.15 -2.85
CA ASP A 37 -32.02 12.60 -4.18
C ASP A 37 -32.84 13.59 -5.02
N ALA A 38 -33.97 14.07 -4.50
CA ALA A 38 -34.82 15.05 -5.19
C ALA A 38 -34.07 16.37 -5.49
N MET A 39 -33.21 16.81 -4.57
CA MET A 39 -32.37 17.99 -4.74
C MET A 39 -31.37 17.80 -5.89
N TYR A 40 -30.63 16.69 -5.92
CA TYR A 40 -29.67 16.42 -7.00
C TYR A 40 -30.35 16.23 -8.35
N GLN A 41 -31.51 15.57 -8.40
CA GLN A 41 -32.29 15.48 -9.64
C GLN A 41 -32.71 16.86 -10.13
N SER A 42 -33.13 17.74 -9.21
CA SER A 42 -33.51 19.11 -9.54
C SER A 42 -32.34 19.92 -10.12
N ILE A 43 -31.12 19.72 -9.62
CA ILE A 43 -29.90 20.34 -10.18
C ILE A 43 -29.68 19.88 -11.63
N LEU A 44 -29.78 18.58 -11.90
CA LEU A 44 -29.54 18.04 -13.25
C LEU A 44 -30.57 18.49 -14.30
N ASN A 45 -31.76 18.91 -13.90
CA ASN A 45 -32.74 19.49 -14.81
C ASN A 45 -32.23 20.76 -15.53
N TYR A 46 -31.27 21.47 -14.94
CA TYR A 46 -30.66 22.68 -15.53
C TYR A 46 -29.48 22.38 -16.46
N ARG A 47 -29.08 21.11 -16.64
CA ARG A 47 -27.91 20.72 -17.46
C ARG A 47 -27.95 21.23 -18.90
N ASN A 48 -29.15 21.35 -19.47
CA ASN A 48 -29.34 21.77 -20.86
C ASN A 48 -29.72 23.26 -20.99
N ILE A 49 -29.75 24.01 -19.88
CA ILE A 49 -30.09 25.44 -19.88
C ILE A 49 -28.81 26.25 -20.06
N PRO A 50 -28.78 27.27 -20.94
CA PRO A 50 -27.62 28.17 -21.07
C PRO A 50 -27.22 28.76 -19.71
N GLY A 51 -25.93 28.65 -19.37
CA GLY A 51 -25.43 29.04 -18.05
C GLY A 51 -25.76 28.07 -16.92
N LEU A 52 -26.20 26.84 -17.22
CA LEU A 52 -26.42 25.74 -16.28
C LEU A 52 -27.36 26.10 -15.11
N GLY A 53 -28.29 27.04 -15.32
CA GLY A 53 -29.17 27.54 -14.26
C GLY A 53 -28.44 28.26 -13.12
N GLY A 54 -27.20 28.71 -13.33
CA GLY A 54 -26.36 29.34 -12.32
C GLY A 54 -25.44 28.37 -11.55
N PHE A 55 -25.49 27.07 -11.85
CA PHE A 55 -24.57 26.09 -11.26
C PHE A 55 -23.27 25.97 -12.08
N SER A 56 -22.18 25.57 -11.43
CA SER A 56 -20.93 25.24 -12.12
C SER A 56 -20.98 23.83 -12.72
N GLU A 57 -20.12 23.56 -13.70
CA GLU A 57 -19.92 22.20 -14.24
C GLU A 57 -19.51 21.19 -13.15
N GLU A 58 -18.76 21.63 -12.15
CA GLU A 58 -18.34 20.80 -11.02
C GLU A 58 -19.54 20.33 -10.19
N ILE A 59 -20.48 21.24 -9.91
CA ILE A 59 -21.72 20.91 -9.18
C ILE A 59 -22.57 19.94 -10.02
N MET A 60 -22.67 20.16 -11.33
CA MET A 60 -23.40 19.25 -12.23
C MET A 60 -22.82 17.84 -12.20
N LYS A 61 -21.50 17.72 -12.20
CA LYS A 61 -20.79 16.45 -12.15
C LYS A 61 -20.91 15.75 -10.79
N ASP A 62 -20.86 16.51 -9.70
CA ASP A 62 -21.07 15.99 -8.33
C ASP A 62 -22.49 15.44 -8.16
N ALA A 63 -23.51 16.18 -8.61
CA ALA A 63 -24.90 15.74 -8.58
C ALA A 63 -25.13 14.43 -9.36
N GLU A 64 -24.59 14.36 -10.59
CA GLU A 64 -24.65 13.13 -11.39
C GLU A 64 -23.94 11.96 -10.73
N THR A 65 -22.76 12.19 -10.14
CA THR A 65 -22.00 11.15 -9.45
C THR A 65 -22.78 10.60 -8.25
N LYS A 66 -23.35 11.48 -7.42
CA LYS A 66 -24.11 11.08 -6.23
C LYS A 66 -25.39 10.32 -6.56
N LEU A 67 -26.10 10.74 -7.62
CA LEU A 67 -27.29 10.04 -8.09
C LEU A 67 -26.95 8.67 -8.68
N ARG A 68 -25.92 8.61 -9.54
CA ARG A 68 -25.44 7.33 -10.11
C ARG A 68 -25.03 6.34 -9.03
N ASP A 69 -24.29 6.82 -8.03
CA ASP A 69 -23.77 6.01 -6.95
C ASP A 69 -24.81 5.77 -5.82
N GLY A 70 -25.96 6.44 -5.85
CA GLY A 70 -27.02 6.37 -4.84
C GLY A 70 -26.63 6.90 -3.45
N GLY A 71 -25.51 7.64 -3.35
CA GLY A 71 -24.95 8.05 -2.07
C GLY A 71 -23.58 8.71 -2.17
N THR A 72 -22.92 8.83 -1.03
CA THR A 72 -21.56 9.36 -0.91
C THR A 72 -20.64 8.32 -0.29
N TYR A 73 -19.50 8.09 -0.95
CA TYR A 73 -18.41 7.27 -0.40
C TYR A 73 -17.42 8.13 0.38
N SER A 74 -17.00 7.58 1.51
CA SER A 74 -15.95 8.10 2.39
C SER A 74 -15.10 6.92 2.88
N VAL A 75 -14.15 7.16 3.78
CA VAL A 75 -13.34 6.09 4.38
C VAL A 75 -13.55 6.04 5.89
N HIS A 76 -13.45 4.84 6.46
CA HIS A 76 -13.37 4.64 7.91
C HIS A 76 -12.01 5.14 8.42
N ASN A 77 -12.01 5.82 9.58
CA ASN A 77 -10.82 6.36 10.24
C ASN A 77 -9.91 7.16 9.28
N PRO A 78 -10.40 8.29 8.72
CA PRO A 78 -9.61 9.11 7.80
C PRO A 78 -8.33 9.65 8.45
N GLU A 79 -8.36 9.92 9.76
CA GLU A 79 -7.22 10.38 10.57
C GLU A 79 -6.18 9.29 10.86
N PHE A 80 -6.44 8.03 10.51
CA PHE A 80 -5.49 6.96 10.77
C PHE A 80 -4.24 7.14 9.91
N LEU A 81 -3.07 7.26 10.55
CA LEU A 81 -1.77 7.49 9.93
C LEU A 81 -1.69 8.79 9.10
N THR A 82 -2.50 9.80 9.40
CA THR A 82 -2.31 11.12 8.81
C THR A 82 -0.99 11.74 9.29
N GLY A 83 -0.21 12.31 8.37
CA GLY A 83 1.09 12.91 8.66
C GLY A 83 2.27 11.92 8.77
N ALA A 84 2.05 10.62 8.60
CA ALA A 84 3.12 9.62 8.48
C ALA A 84 3.45 9.36 7.01
N ASN A 85 4.74 9.34 6.66
CA ASN A 85 5.21 8.83 5.38
C ASN A 85 5.38 7.31 5.46
N ILE A 86 5.01 6.60 4.40
CA ILE A 86 5.09 5.14 4.33
C ILE A 86 6.04 4.81 3.18
N SER A 87 7.07 4.02 3.43
CA SER A 87 7.93 3.53 2.34
C SER A 87 7.95 2.01 2.33
N VAL A 88 8.19 1.47 1.13
CA VAL A 88 8.44 0.05 0.91
C VAL A 88 9.83 -0.12 0.34
N THR A 89 10.55 -1.09 0.88
CA THR A 89 11.83 -1.52 0.34
C THR A 89 11.61 -2.64 -0.67
N LEU A 90 12.15 -2.46 -1.88
CA LEU A 90 12.04 -3.44 -2.96
C LEU A 90 13.38 -4.11 -3.18
N THR A 91 13.33 -5.43 -3.24
CA THR A 91 14.46 -6.32 -3.47
C THR A 91 14.56 -6.69 -4.94
N ASP A 92 15.75 -7.10 -5.38
CA ASP A 92 15.99 -7.49 -6.77
C ASP A 92 15.23 -8.78 -7.13
N ASP A 93 15.07 -9.70 -6.19
CA ASP A 93 14.30 -10.93 -6.37
C ASP A 93 12.80 -10.66 -6.60
N PHE A 94 12.23 -9.68 -5.89
CA PHE A 94 10.87 -9.23 -6.13
C PHE A 94 10.74 -8.60 -7.53
N MET A 95 11.64 -7.69 -7.89
CA MET A 95 11.58 -7.02 -9.20
C MET A 95 11.76 -8.01 -10.35
N LYS A 96 12.65 -8.99 -10.20
CA LYS A 96 12.77 -10.10 -11.15
C LYS A 96 11.46 -10.89 -11.28
N ALA A 97 10.81 -11.22 -10.15
CA ALA A 97 9.52 -11.90 -10.19
C ALA A 97 8.43 -11.06 -10.89
N VAL A 98 8.46 -9.73 -10.75
CA VAL A 98 7.58 -8.82 -11.49
C VAL A 98 7.85 -8.89 -12.99
N GLU A 99 9.11 -8.81 -13.41
CA GLU A 99 9.51 -8.88 -14.83
C GLU A 99 9.10 -10.20 -15.48
N GLU A 100 9.28 -11.31 -14.76
CA GLU A 100 8.98 -12.67 -15.21
C GLU A 100 7.51 -13.06 -15.06
N ASP A 101 6.64 -12.17 -14.54
CA ASP A 101 5.23 -12.45 -14.24
C ASP A 101 5.02 -13.66 -13.29
N ALA A 102 5.99 -13.85 -12.40
CA ALA A 102 6.04 -14.96 -11.46
C ALA A 102 5.15 -14.70 -10.22
N ASP A 103 4.90 -15.79 -9.50
CA ASP A 103 4.36 -15.72 -8.15
C ASP A 103 5.47 -15.32 -7.16
N TYR A 104 5.10 -14.66 -6.07
CA TYR A 104 6.00 -14.19 -5.04
C TYR A 104 5.47 -14.53 -3.65
N ASP A 105 6.34 -15.09 -2.82
CA ASP A 105 6.00 -15.50 -1.46
C ASP A 105 6.22 -14.35 -0.47
N LEU A 106 5.17 -13.98 0.24
CA LEU A 106 5.21 -13.07 1.38
C LEU A 106 5.63 -13.86 2.62
N ARG A 107 6.87 -13.65 3.03
CA ARG A 107 7.56 -14.47 4.04
C ARG A 107 7.99 -13.64 5.24
N PHE A 108 8.01 -14.26 6.41
CA PHE A 108 8.54 -13.69 7.64
C PHE A 108 9.11 -14.81 8.54
N PRO A 109 10.02 -14.52 9.48
CA PRO A 109 10.43 -15.48 10.51
C PRO A 109 9.23 -16.20 11.13
N ALA A 110 9.34 -17.51 11.34
CA ALA A 110 8.25 -18.36 11.80
C ALA A 110 8.01 -18.24 13.31
N VAL A 111 7.91 -17.00 13.81
CA VAL A 111 7.87 -16.64 15.24
C VAL A 111 6.79 -17.39 16.03
N GLU A 112 5.67 -17.71 15.39
CA GLU A 112 4.55 -18.45 16.01
C GLU A 112 4.88 -19.91 16.34
N LYS A 113 5.95 -20.47 15.74
CA LYS A 113 6.37 -21.86 15.92
C LYS A 113 7.64 -22.00 16.77
N TYR A 114 8.25 -20.90 17.17
CA TYR A 114 9.51 -20.91 17.89
C TYR A 114 9.38 -21.48 19.29
N SER A 115 10.36 -22.28 19.70
CA SER A 115 10.59 -22.62 21.11
C SER A 115 10.93 -21.36 21.92
N PRO A 116 10.86 -21.41 23.26
CA PRO A 116 11.30 -20.29 24.10
C PRO A 116 12.73 -19.84 23.80
N GLU A 117 13.64 -20.77 23.50
CA GLU A 117 15.04 -20.50 23.15
C GLU A 117 15.16 -19.81 21.78
N GLU A 118 14.46 -20.32 20.77
CA GLU A 118 14.42 -19.72 19.43
C GLU A 118 13.81 -18.32 19.46
N MET A 119 12.77 -18.10 20.28
CA MET A 119 12.15 -16.80 20.48
C MET A 119 13.09 -15.81 21.18
N ALA A 120 13.85 -16.26 22.18
CA ALA A 120 14.86 -15.43 22.84
C ALA A 120 15.92 -14.97 21.84
N PHE A 121 16.40 -15.89 21.00
CA PHE A 121 17.35 -15.58 19.93
C PHE A 121 16.75 -14.62 18.91
N TYR A 122 15.51 -14.84 18.45
CA TYR A 122 14.81 -13.92 17.54
C TYR A 122 14.74 -12.50 18.10
N ASN A 123 14.31 -12.35 19.35
CA ASN A 123 14.19 -11.05 20.01
C ASN A 123 15.55 -10.33 20.10
N GLU A 124 16.62 -11.08 20.32
CA GLU A 124 17.99 -10.54 20.38
C GLU A 124 18.58 -10.25 19.00
N LYS A 125 18.32 -11.05 17.97
CA LYS A 125 19.10 -11.02 16.71
C LYS A 125 18.35 -10.55 15.47
N TRP A 126 17.03 -10.62 15.44
CA TRP A 126 16.28 -10.21 14.26
C TRP A 126 16.52 -8.76 13.85
N HIS A 127 16.64 -7.85 14.82
CA HIS A 127 16.88 -6.43 14.53
C HIS A 127 18.29 -6.14 14.00
N GLU A 128 19.26 -7.01 14.26
CA GLU A 128 20.62 -6.94 13.69
C GLU A 128 20.63 -7.45 12.24
N ILE A 129 19.89 -8.53 11.98
CA ILE A 129 19.83 -9.18 10.65
C ILE A 129 18.88 -8.45 9.70
N GLY A 130 17.62 -8.26 10.11
CA GLY A 130 16.61 -7.46 9.40
C GLY A 130 16.17 -7.98 8.02
N ASP A 131 16.72 -9.11 7.55
CA ASP A 131 16.44 -9.70 6.25
C ASP A 131 16.02 -11.17 6.40
N VAL A 132 14.79 -11.49 5.98
CA VAL A 132 14.23 -12.85 6.05
C VAL A 132 15.02 -13.85 5.19
N ARG A 133 15.66 -13.39 4.12
CA ARG A 133 16.49 -14.22 3.24
C ARG A 133 17.76 -14.67 3.95
N GLU A 134 18.35 -13.77 4.72
CA GLU A 134 19.54 -14.07 5.52
C GLU A 134 19.18 -14.95 6.73
N TRP A 135 18.06 -14.66 7.37
CA TRP A 135 17.52 -15.47 8.45
C TRP A 135 17.30 -16.93 8.03
N GLU A 136 16.73 -17.15 6.85
CA GLU A 136 16.58 -18.50 6.26
C GLU A 136 17.93 -19.16 5.95
N ARG A 137 18.90 -18.42 5.41
CA ARG A 137 20.25 -18.94 5.11
C ARG A 137 21.00 -19.39 6.36
N GLN A 138 20.74 -18.77 7.50
CA GLN A 138 21.31 -19.18 8.80
C GLN A 138 20.62 -20.44 9.39
N GLY A 139 19.61 -20.98 8.70
CA GLY A 139 18.92 -22.21 9.08
C GLY A 139 17.72 -21.99 10.00
N PHE A 140 17.31 -20.74 10.24
CA PHE A 140 16.14 -20.45 11.05
C PHE A 140 14.83 -20.63 10.28
N GLY A 141 13.77 -20.98 11.00
CA GLY A 141 12.45 -21.21 10.41
C GLY A 141 11.86 -19.95 9.80
N VAL A 142 11.42 -20.04 8.55
CA VAL A 142 10.66 -19.01 7.84
C VAL A 142 9.27 -19.56 7.50
N ARG A 143 8.27 -18.68 7.53
CA ARG A 143 6.89 -18.99 7.15
C ARG A 143 6.48 -18.16 5.95
N VAL A 144 5.92 -18.84 4.95
CA VAL A 144 5.11 -18.21 3.89
C VAL A 144 3.73 -17.94 4.45
N TYR A 145 3.33 -16.67 4.49
CA TYR A 145 1.99 -16.26 4.92
C TYR A 145 1.01 -16.24 3.76
N ARG A 146 1.51 -15.90 2.58
CA ARG A 146 0.73 -15.74 1.37
C ARG A 146 1.62 -15.80 0.15
N THR A 147 1.12 -16.39 -0.93
CA THR A 147 1.72 -16.28 -2.27
C THR A 147 0.82 -15.39 -3.12
N ILE A 148 1.41 -14.45 -3.86
CA ILE A 148 0.70 -13.47 -4.71
C ILE A 148 1.42 -13.31 -6.04
N LYS A 149 0.70 -12.98 -7.11
CA LYS A 149 1.34 -12.54 -8.36
C LYS A 149 2.18 -11.30 -8.11
N ALA A 150 3.48 -11.37 -8.40
CA ALA A 150 4.41 -10.27 -8.15
C ALA A 150 3.95 -8.98 -8.86
N ARG A 151 3.53 -9.12 -10.12
CA ARG A 151 2.98 -8.03 -10.93
C ARG A 151 1.74 -7.39 -10.30
N ALA A 152 0.82 -8.17 -9.75
CA ALA A 152 -0.37 -7.63 -9.10
C ALA A 152 -0.02 -6.80 -7.85
N LEU A 153 0.96 -7.24 -7.05
CA LEU A 153 1.45 -6.47 -5.91
C LEU A 153 2.16 -5.19 -6.35
N TRP A 154 2.97 -5.27 -7.40
CA TRP A 154 3.65 -4.11 -8.00
C TRP A 154 2.66 -3.07 -8.54
N ASP A 155 1.63 -3.51 -9.26
CA ASP A 155 0.58 -2.64 -9.79
C ASP A 155 -0.19 -1.97 -8.64
N LEU A 156 -0.48 -2.70 -7.56
CA LEU A 156 -1.09 -2.12 -6.36
C LEU A 156 -0.21 -1.03 -5.74
N ILE A 157 1.10 -1.27 -5.60
CA ILE A 157 2.06 -0.28 -5.09
C ILE A 157 2.05 0.97 -5.98
N ASN A 158 2.11 0.80 -7.30
CA ASN A 158 2.08 1.91 -8.25
C ASN A 158 0.79 2.71 -8.21
N ILE A 159 -0.36 2.04 -8.16
CA ILE A 159 -1.68 2.70 -8.03
C ILE A 159 -1.71 3.51 -6.72
N CYS A 160 -1.24 2.93 -5.61
CA CYS A 160 -1.19 3.64 -4.35
C CYS A 160 -0.28 4.87 -4.43
N ALA A 161 0.96 4.69 -4.90
CA ALA A 161 1.94 5.77 -5.02
C ALA A 161 1.44 6.89 -5.94
N THR A 162 0.85 6.55 -7.09
CA THR A 162 0.35 7.52 -8.07
C THR A 162 -0.77 8.38 -7.51
N TYR A 163 -1.70 7.78 -6.77
CA TYR A 163 -2.92 8.48 -6.33
C TYR A 163 -2.94 8.89 -4.86
N SER A 164 -1.90 8.56 -4.09
CA SER A 164 -1.74 8.98 -2.68
C SER A 164 -0.35 9.53 -2.36
N ALA A 165 0.56 9.62 -3.34
CA ALA A 165 1.96 9.96 -3.15
C ALA A 165 2.72 9.00 -2.19
N GLU A 166 2.12 7.84 -1.88
CA GLU A 166 2.59 6.88 -0.89
C GLU A 166 2.16 5.45 -1.32
N PRO A 167 2.99 4.42 -1.12
CA PRO A 167 4.26 4.48 -0.41
C PRO A 167 5.41 5.03 -1.27
N GLY A 168 6.41 5.64 -0.64
CA GLY A 168 7.72 5.84 -1.24
C GLY A 168 8.40 4.51 -1.56
N ILE A 169 9.20 4.46 -2.62
CA ILE A 169 9.86 3.23 -3.10
C ILE A 169 11.37 3.35 -2.90
N PHE A 170 11.97 2.34 -2.28
CA PHE A 170 13.42 2.28 -2.08
C PHE A 170 13.99 0.93 -2.50
N PHE A 171 14.87 0.90 -3.50
CA PHE A 171 15.51 -0.33 -3.97
C PHE A 171 16.67 -0.72 -3.02
N ILE A 172 16.41 -1.61 -2.08
CA ILE A 172 17.31 -1.90 -0.95
C ILE A 172 18.56 -2.66 -1.39
N ASP A 173 18.43 -3.56 -2.36
CA ASP A 173 19.56 -4.36 -2.84
C ASP A 173 20.53 -3.50 -3.65
N ASN A 174 20.03 -2.62 -4.53
CA ASN A 174 20.83 -1.58 -5.19
C ASN A 174 21.51 -0.63 -4.18
N ALA A 175 20.80 -0.19 -3.14
CA ALA A 175 21.39 0.68 -2.12
C ALA A 175 22.54 -0.03 -1.38
N ASN A 176 22.42 -1.33 -1.18
CA ASN A 176 23.48 -2.16 -0.61
C ASN A 176 24.58 -2.48 -1.62
N SER A 177 24.33 -2.69 -2.91
CA SER A 177 25.38 -2.93 -3.93
C SER A 177 26.32 -1.74 -4.05
N GLU A 178 25.76 -0.53 -4.09
CA GLU A 178 26.49 0.70 -4.38
C GLU A 178 27.05 1.41 -3.13
N THR A 179 26.85 0.89 -1.92
CA THR A 179 27.31 1.56 -0.70
C THR A 179 28.76 1.21 -0.36
N ASN A 180 29.54 2.22 0.06
CA ASN A 180 30.86 1.99 0.65
C ASN A 180 30.79 1.45 2.10
N ALA A 181 29.62 1.50 2.74
CA ALA A 181 29.40 1.02 4.10
C ALA A 181 29.73 -0.48 4.26
N LYS A 182 29.62 -1.25 3.18
CA LYS A 182 30.04 -2.66 3.12
C LYS A 182 31.49 -2.86 3.54
N ALA A 183 32.40 -1.94 3.19
CA ALA A 183 33.81 -2.02 3.58
C ALA A 183 34.02 -1.93 5.11
N TYR A 184 33.01 -1.44 5.84
CA TYR A 184 33.02 -1.31 7.29
C TYR A 184 32.16 -2.39 7.99
N GLY A 185 31.73 -3.42 7.25
CA GLY A 185 30.84 -4.45 7.78
C GLY A 185 29.43 -3.93 8.09
N GLN A 186 28.96 -2.92 7.35
CA GLN A 186 27.64 -2.33 7.52
C GLN A 186 26.74 -2.59 6.30
N GLN A 187 25.43 -2.67 6.55
CA GLN A 187 24.40 -2.80 5.52
C GLN A 187 23.37 -1.68 5.63
N VAL A 188 22.86 -1.22 4.49
CA VAL A 188 21.71 -0.31 4.42
C VAL A 188 20.46 -1.09 4.75
N VAL A 189 19.67 -0.61 5.70
CA VAL A 189 18.43 -1.25 6.16
C VAL A 189 17.19 -0.40 5.92
N ALA A 190 17.38 0.91 5.76
CA ALA A 190 16.32 1.87 5.54
C ALA A 190 16.87 3.14 4.86
N THR A 191 15.97 4.06 4.54
CA THR A 191 16.30 5.42 4.11
C THR A 191 15.61 6.45 5.03
N ASN A 192 16.13 7.68 5.05
CA ASN A 192 15.45 8.79 5.71
C ASN A 192 14.11 9.14 4.99
N PRO A 193 13.22 9.95 5.61
CA PRO A 193 11.91 10.28 5.04
C PRO A 193 11.94 10.88 3.63
N CYS A 194 13.02 11.57 3.26
CA CYS A 194 13.17 12.20 1.95
C CYS A 194 13.78 11.25 0.89
N GLY A 195 14.30 10.08 1.29
CA GLY A 195 14.75 9.02 0.39
C GLY A 195 16.21 9.09 -0.09
N GLU A 196 16.95 10.14 0.23
CA GLU A 196 18.33 10.37 -0.24
C GLU A 196 19.41 9.88 0.72
N VAL A 197 19.11 9.73 2.02
CA VAL A 197 20.08 9.31 3.04
C VAL A 197 19.87 7.85 3.41
N ARG A 198 20.86 7.02 3.07
CA ARG A 198 20.91 5.60 3.43
C ARG A 198 21.21 5.45 4.92
N LEU A 199 20.35 4.73 5.63
CA LEU A 199 20.54 4.40 7.05
C LEU A 199 21.12 2.99 7.17
N THR A 200 22.27 2.88 7.84
CA THR A 200 23.03 1.63 7.92
C THR A 200 23.06 1.04 9.33
N LEU A 201 23.04 -0.29 9.43
CA LEU A 201 23.32 -1.04 10.64
C LEU A 201 24.62 -1.83 10.50
N LYS A 202 25.34 -2.02 11.61
CA LYS A 202 26.53 -2.86 11.65
C LYS A 202 26.08 -4.32 11.69
N ILE A 203 26.59 -5.11 10.75
CA ILE A 203 26.32 -6.55 10.69
C ILE A 203 27.14 -7.20 11.81
N ALA A 204 26.50 -8.01 12.65
CA ALA A 204 27.23 -8.84 13.61
C ALA A 204 28.06 -9.85 12.82
N GLY A 205 29.38 -9.80 13.00
CA GLY A 205 30.35 -10.68 12.33
C GLY A 205 30.62 -11.96 13.11
#